data_AF-A0A7Y4QIJ5-F1
#
_entry.id   AF-A0A7Y4QIJ5-F1
#
_cell.length_a   1.000
_cell.length_b   1.000
_cell.length_c   1.000
_cell.angle_alpha   90.00
_cell.angle_beta   90.00
_cell.angle_gamma   90.00
#
_symmetry.space_group_name_H-M   'P 1'
#
loop_
_entity.id
_entity.type
_entity.pdbx_description
1 polymer ?
#
loop_
_entity_poly.entity_id
_entity_poly.type
_entity_poly.pdbx_seq_one_letter_code
_entity_poly.pdbx_strand_id
1 'polypeptide(L)'
;MWLSLLPVLLFATWTFLIYQYPPGEIVDFFGTQNGYVATLFLSFIGGISIIVPIPFHLALMTFAAGGLNPVLLGVMATIGQASGDSTSYLLGFSGRKLVSVSHFTSVERFQKWCMGLSYWKFAGALITYGAISPFSNDWLLIPMGIAHYPYRKVMVPLEIGNLIFNVGAGLLGTYGLASILGS
;
A
#
# COMPACT_ATOMS: atom_id res chain seq x y z
N MET A 1 -11.47 19.82 -3.17
CA MET A 1 -11.13 20.44 -1.89
C MET A 1 -11.58 19.62 -0.67
N TRP A 2 -12.74 18.95 -0.70
CA TRP A 2 -13.20 18.11 0.43
C TRP A 2 -12.57 16.71 0.50
N LEU A 3 -12.31 16.07 -0.65
CA LEU A 3 -11.69 14.73 -0.72
C LEU A 3 -10.28 14.66 -0.11
N SER A 4 -9.53 15.77 -0.13
CA SER A 4 -8.18 15.85 0.47
C SER A 4 -8.18 15.87 2.00
N LEU A 5 -9.32 16.18 2.64
CA LEU A 5 -9.45 16.18 4.11
C LEU A 5 -9.81 14.80 4.66
N LEU A 6 -10.34 13.90 3.82
CA LEU A 6 -10.80 12.58 4.24
C LEU A 6 -9.67 11.74 4.91
N PRO A 7 -8.44 11.65 4.36
CA PRO A 7 -7.37 10.88 5.00
C PRO A 7 -6.94 11.48 6.33
N VAL A 8 -6.97 12.81 6.47
CA VAL A 8 -6.66 13.51 7.72
C VAL A 8 -7.71 13.20 8.78
N LEU A 9 -8.99 13.22 8.41
CA LEU A 9 -10.08 12.88 9.33
C LEU A 9 -10.05 11.40 9.73
N LEU A 10 -9.76 10.49 8.79
CA LEU A 10 -9.58 9.07 9.10
C LEU A 10 -8.40 8.85 10.04
N PHE A 11 -7.26 9.49 9.80
CA PHE A 11 -6.09 9.44 10.67
C PHE A 11 -6.41 9.96 12.07
N ALA A 12 -7.05 11.14 12.16
CA ALA A 12 -7.40 11.76 13.43
C ALA A 12 -8.42 10.93 14.21
N THR A 13 -9.43 10.40 13.52
CA THR A 13 -10.45 9.52 14.13
C THR A 13 -9.81 8.24 14.64
N TRP A 14 -8.93 7.61 13.85
CA TRP A 14 -8.26 6.38 14.24
C TRP A 14 -7.30 6.60 15.42
N THR A 15 -6.56 7.71 15.41
CA THR A 15 -5.68 8.12 16.50
C THR A 15 -6.48 8.39 17.78
N PHE A 16 -7.62 9.06 17.68
CA PHE A 16 -8.51 9.31 18.80
C PHE A 16 -9.07 8.00 19.38
N LEU A 17 -9.42 7.03 18.53
CA LEU A 17 -9.88 5.71 18.97
C LEU A 17 -8.79 4.95 19.73
N ILE A 18 -7.54 4.94 19.23
CA ILE A 18 -6.40 4.30 19.92
C ILE A 18 -6.12 4.99 21.27
N TYR A 19 -6.32 6.30 21.35
CA TYR A 19 -6.15 7.05 22.61
C TYR A 19 -7.20 6.68 23.66
N GLN A 20 -8.44 6.41 23.23
CA GLN A 20 -9.55 6.10 24.14
C GLN A 20 -9.64 4.61 24.49
N TYR A 21 -9.29 3.72 23.56
CA TYR A 21 -9.45 2.29 23.70
C TYR A 21 -8.10 1.59 23.46
N PRO A 22 -7.63 0.76 24.41
CA PRO A 22 -6.41 -0.01 24.21
C PRO A 22 -6.57 -0.97 23.01
N PRO A 23 -5.49 -1.29 22.29
CA PRO A 23 -5.57 -2.10 21.08
C PRO A 23 -6.26 -3.46 21.25
N GLY A 24 -6.13 -4.08 22.44
CA GLY A 24 -6.82 -5.33 22.78
C GLY A 24 -8.34 -5.21 22.78
N GLU A 25 -8.90 -4.15 23.37
CA GLU A 25 -10.35 -3.92 23.39
C GLU A 25 -10.91 -3.65 21.98
N ILE A 26 -10.12 -2.98 21.13
CA ILE A 26 -10.48 -2.79 19.72
C ILE A 26 -10.56 -4.15 19.01
N VAL A 27 -9.58 -5.03 19.24
CA VAL A 27 -9.58 -6.38 18.66
C VAL A 27 -10.74 -7.22 19.20
N ASP A 28 -11.05 -7.15 20.50
CA ASP A 28 -12.15 -7.89 21.10
C ASP A 28 -13.51 -7.42 20.59
N PHE A 29 -13.67 -6.11 20.37
CA PHE A 29 -14.88 -5.54 19.78
C PHE A 29 -15.07 -6.00 18.33
N PHE A 30 -14.02 -5.95 17.51
CA PHE A 30 -14.10 -6.39 16.12
C PHE A 30 -14.17 -7.91 15.99
N GLY A 31 -13.49 -8.65 16.87
CA GLY A 31 -13.20 -10.07 16.72
C GLY A 31 -11.98 -10.32 15.84
N THR A 32 -11.22 -11.37 16.15
CA THR A 32 -9.93 -11.68 15.51
C THR A 32 -10.04 -11.88 13.99
N GLN A 33 -11.02 -12.65 13.52
CA GLN A 33 -11.23 -12.87 12.08
C GLN A 33 -11.56 -11.57 11.34
N ASN A 34 -12.37 -10.71 11.96
CA ASN A 34 -12.77 -9.44 11.37
C ASN A 34 -11.61 -8.45 11.32
N GLY A 35 -10.64 -8.52 12.24
CA GLY A 35 -9.42 -7.71 12.18
C GLY A 35 -8.58 -7.96 10.92
N TYR A 36 -8.43 -9.23 10.52
CA TYR A 36 -7.75 -9.61 9.27
C TYR A 36 -8.51 -9.15 8.03
N VAL A 37 -9.82 -9.35 8.02
CA VAL A 37 -10.68 -8.94 6.90
C VAL A 37 -10.72 -7.41 6.79
N ALA A 38 -10.83 -6.69 7.90
CA ALA A 38 -10.77 -5.23 7.94
C ALA A 38 -9.43 -4.72 7.41
N THR A 39 -8.32 -5.36 7.78
CA THR A 39 -6.99 -5.00 7.26
C THR A 39 -6.91 -5.14 5.75
N LEU A 40 -7.45 -6.24 5.19
CA LEU A 40 -7.52 -6.45 3.74
C LEU A 40 -8.35 -5.37 3.03
N PHE A 41 -9.53 -5.04 3.57
CA PHE A 41 -10.37 -4.00 2.95
C PHE A 41 -9.78 -2.60 3.09
N LEU A 42 -9.22 -2.26 4.26
CA LEU A 42 -8.59 -0.96 4.48
C LEU A 42 -7.36 -0.79 3.59
N SER A 43 -6.53 -1.83 3.42
CA SER A 43 -5.38 -1.77 2.52
C SER A 43 -5.79 -1.76 1.05
N PHE A 44 -6.88 -2.42 0.67
CA PHE A 44 -7.46 -2.30 -0.68
C PHE A 44 -7.89 -0.87 -0.99
N ILE A 45 -8.64 -0.24 -0.09
CA ILE A 45 -9.05 1.17 -0.25
C ILE A 45 -7.80 2.07 -0.26
N GLY A 46 -6.80 1.76 0.57
CA GLY A 46 -5.52 2.46 0.58
C GLY A 46 -4.70 2.34 -0.70
N GLY A 47 -4.72 1.16 -1.35
CA GLY A 47 -4.05 0.91 -2.63
C GLY A 47 -4.76 1.53 -3.83
N ILE A 48 -6.03 1.90 -3.73
CA ILE A 48 -6.75 2.64 -4.79
C ILE A 48 -6.29 4.11 -4.86
N SER A 49 -5.53 4.60 -3.87
CA SER A 49 -5.46 6.03 -3.56
C SER A 49 -4.40 6.82 -4.33
N ILE A 50 -4.76 7.30 -5.54
CA ILE A 50 -3.88 7.87 -6.60
C ILE A 50 -2.93 9.02 -6.20
N ILE A 51 -3.16 9.80 -5.13
CA ILE A 51 -2.23 10.90 -4.73
C ILE A 51 -2.14 11.11 -3.21
N VAL A 52 -3.15 10.72 -2.42
CA VAL A 52 -3.15 10.93 -0.96
C VAL A 52 -3.17 9.58 -0.23
N PRO A 53 -2.13 9.24 0.54
CA PRO A 53 -2.06 7.96 1.23
C PRO A 53 -3.15 7.86 2.29
N ILE A 54 -3.97 6.80 2.23
CA ILE A 54 -4.84 6.43 3.34
C ILE A 54 -3.98 5.65 4.34
N PRO A 55 -3.94 6.06 5.62
CA PRO A 55 -3.03 5.52 6.62
C PRO A 55 -3.52 4.18 7.18
N PHE A 56 -3.80 3.18 6.31
CA PHE A 56 -4.24 1.86 6.75
C PHE A 56 -3.19 1.15 7.62
N HIS A 57 -1.92 1.51 7.47
CA HIS A 57 -0.82 1.01 8.30
C HIS A 57 -1.06 1.24 9.79
N LEU A 58 -1.76 2.32 10.18
CA LEU A 58 -2.14 2.52 11.59
C LEU A 58 -3.08 1.42 12.07
N ALA A 59 -4.12 1.10 11.30
CA ALA A 59 -5.06 0.04 11.64
C ALA A 59 -4.34 -1.32 11.72
N LEU A 60 -3.46 -1.61 10.77
CA LEU A 60 -2.60 -2.79 10.78
C LEU A 60 -1.79 -2.88 12.08
N MET A 61 -1.09 -1.79 12.45
CA MET A 61 -0.30 -1.74 13.68
C MET A 61 -1.15 -1.88 14.94
N THR A 62 -2.34 -1.28 14.98
CA THR A 62 -3.29 -1.43 16.10
C THR A 62 -3.72 -2.87 16.25
N PHE A 63 -4.13 -3.54 15.17
CA PHE A 63 -4.54 -4.93 15.25
C PHE A 63 -3.39 -5.85 15.66
N ALA A 64 -2.17 -5.58 15.18
CA ALA A 64 -0.97 -6.31 15.59
C ALA A 64 -0.61 -6.09 17.06
N ALA A 65 -0.81 -4.87 17.58
CA ALA A 65 -0.65 -4.55 19.01
C ALA A 65 -1.73 -5.21 19.87
N GLY A 66 -2.95 -5.36 19.35
CA GLY A 66 -4.04 -6.07 20.01
C GLY A 66 -3.93 -7.60 19.95
N GLY A 67 -2.79 -8.15 19.52
CA GLY A 67 -2.48 -9.58 19.61
C GLY A 67 -2.74 -10.40 18.34
N LEU A 68 -3.14 -9.78 17.21
CA LEU A 68 -3.23 -10.50 15.94
C LEU A 68 -1.84 -10.84 15.40
N ASN A 69 -1.73 -12.00 14.76
CA ASN A 69 -0.49 -12.43 14.10
C ASN A 69 -0.02 -11.39 13.04
N PRO A 70 1.16 -10.76 13.23
CA PRO A 70 1.62 -9.67 12.37
C PRO A 70 2.00 -10.13 10.96
N VAL A 71 2.44 -11.39 10.80
CA VAL A 71 2.75 -11.95 9.48
C VAL A 71 1.47 -12.12 8.66
N LEU A 72 0.42 -12.67 9.27
CA LEU A 72 -0.86 -12.84 8.60
C LEU A 72 -1.51 -11.48 8.29
N LEU A 73 -1.43 -10.51 9.21
CA LEU A 73 -1.87 -9.14 8.93
C LEU A 73 -1.13 -8.53 7.75
N GLY A 74 0.21 -8.68 7.70
CA GLY A 74 1.02 -8.20 6.58
C GLY A 74 0.63 -8.84 5.25
N VAL A 75 0.37 -10.16 5.22
CA VAL A 75 -0.11 -10.86 4.02
C VAL A 75 -1.48 -10.33 3.58
N MET A 76 -2.42 -10.20 4.49
CA MET A 76 -3.78 -9.69 4.19
C MET A 76 -3.72 -8.25 3.69
N ALA A 77 -2.87 -7.42 4.31
CA ALA A 77 -2.63 -6.05 3.90
C ALA A 77 -2.07 -6.00 2.47
N THR A 78 -1.03 -6.77 2.17
CA THR A 78 -0.43 -6.80 0.83
C THR A 78 -1.39 -7.33 -0.24
N ILE A 79 -2.23 -8.31 0.06
CA ILE A 79 -3.24 -8.79 -0.91
C ILE A 79 -4.26 -7.69 -1.23
N GLY A 80 -4.75 -7.00 -0.20
CA GLY A 80 -5.66 -5.87 -0.39
C GLY A 80 -4.99 -4.75 -1.18
N GLN A 81 -3.78 -4.34 -0.78
CA GLN A 81 -2.98 -3.31 -1.43
C GLN A 81 -2.72 -3.65 -2.90
N ALA A 82 -2.25 -4.86 -3.20
CA ALA A 82 -2.02 -5.33 -4.57
C ALA A 82 -3.28 -5.23 -5.45
N SER A 83 -4.45 -5.51 -4.86
CA SER A 83 -5.73 -5.40 -5.56
C SER A 83 -6.08 -3.93 -5.87
N GLY A 84 -5.74 -3.00 -4.97
CA GLY A 84 -5.88 -1.56 -5.19
C GLY A 84 -4.86 -1.03 -6.21
N ASP A 85 -3.59 -1.35 -6.04
CA ASP A 85 -2.46 -0.99 -6.91
C ASP A 85 -2.69 -1.44 -8.36
N SER A 86 -3.33 -2.61 -8.55
CA SER A 86 -3.77 -3.09 -9.85
C SER A 86 -4.66 -2.08 -10.58
N THR A 87 -5.54 -1.38 -9.85
CA THR A 87 -6.42 -0.36 -10.45
C THR A 87 -5.63 0.81 -10.99
N SER A 88 -4.61 1.29 -10.27
CA SER A 88 -3.73 2.38 -10.70
C SER A 88 -2.90 2.03 -11.92
N TYR A 89 -2.37 0.81 -11.97
CA TYR A 89 -1.69 0.32 -13.17
C TYR A 89 -2.66 0.27 -14.36
N LEU A 90 -3.87 -0.28 -14.18
CA LEU A 90 -4.88 -0.39 -15.24
C LEU A 90 -5.39 0.98 -15.71
N LEU A 91 -5.48 1.96 -14.82
CA LEU A 91 -5.78 3.34 -15.15
C LEU A 91 -4.69 3.94 -16.03
N GLY A 92 -3.42 3.76 -15.69
CA GLY A 92 -2.30 4.17 -16.55
C GLY A 92 -2.32 3.48 -17.91
N PHE A 93 -2.54 2.16 -17.92
CA PHE A 93 -2.60 1.34 -19.14
C PHE A 93 -3.73 1.79 -20.08
N SER A 94 -4.91 2.03 -19.53
CA SER A 94 -6.06 2.50 -20.31
C SER A 94 -5.90 3.97 -20.72
N GLY A 95 -5.25 4.76 -19.88
CA GLY A 95 -4.99 6.19 -20.07
C GLY A 95 -3.98 6.51 -21.18
N ARG A 96 -3.17 5.55 -21.66
CA ARG A 96 -2.22 5.78 -22.78
C ARG A 96 -2.90 6.36 -24.02
N LYS A 97 -4.15 5.98 -24.30
CA LYS A 97 -4.92 6.48 -25.46
C LYS A 97 -5.27 7.96 -25.36
N LEU A 98 -5.24 8.53 -24.16
CA LEU A 98 -5.53 9.94 -23.89
C LEU A 98 -4.27 10.82 -23.94
N VAL A 99 -3.08 10.22 -24.07
CA VAL A 99 -1.81 10.96 -24.17
C VAL A 99 -1.78 11.72 -25.50
N SER A 100 -1.52 13.02 -25.44
CA SER A 100 -1.40 13.86 -26.64
C SER A 100 -0.26 13.40 -27.54
N VAL A 101 -0.42 13.63 -28.85
CA VAL A 101 0.61 13.30 -29.85
C VAL A 101 1.97 13.93 -29.51
N SER A 102 1.97 15.11 -28.87
CA SER A 102 3.18 15.81 -28.41
C SER A 102 3.97 15.07 -27.32
N HIS A 103 3.31 14.24 -26.51
CA HIS A 103 3.95 13.47 -25.43
C HIS A 103 4.15 12.00 -25.76
N PHE A 104 3.63 11.55 -26.91
CA PHE A 104 3.73 10.15 -27.34
C PHE A 104 5.19 9.70 -27.52
N THR A 105 6.04 10.54 -28.11
CA THR A 105 7.49 10.29 -28.26
C THR A 105 8.21 10.16 -26.93
N SER A 106 7.79 10.90 -25.90
CA SER A 106 8.34 10.79 -24.54
C SER A 106 7.93 9.46 -23.89
N VAL A 107 6.67 9.05 -24.03
CA VAL A 107 6.17 7.76 -23.53
C VAL A 107 6.90 6.60 -24.22
N GLU A 108 7.10 6.65 -25.54
CA GLU A 108 7.85 5.62 -26.27
C GLU A 108 9.31 5.55 -25.83
N ARG A 109 9.96 6.71 -25.62
CA ARG A 109 11.35 6.76 -25.13
C ARG A 109 11.45 6.14 -23.73
N PHE A 110 10.50 6.46 -22.85
CA PHE A 110 10.42 5.86 -21.52
C PHE A 110 10.18 4.36 -21.58
N GLN A 111 9.24 3.90 -22.41
CA GLN A 111 8.98 2.47 -22.63
C GLN A 111 10.25 1.74 -23.10
N LYS A 112 10.96 2.28 -24.10
CA LYS A 112 12.22 1.69 -24.60
C LYS A 112 13.30 1.65 -23.51
N TRP A 113 13.42 2.71 -22.72
CA TRP A 113 14.34 2.76 -21.59
C TRP A 113 14.02 1.70 -20.55
N CYS A 114 12.76 1.58 -20.12
CA CYS A 114 12.32 0.55 -19.17
C CYS A 114 12.58 -0.88 -19.68
N MET A 115 12.32 -1.13 -20.97
CA MET A 115 12.57 -2.44 -21.59
C MET A 115 14.06 -2.75 -21.78
N GLY A 116 14.92 -1.73 -21.86
CA GLY A 116 16.37 -1.88 -21.96
C GLY A 116 17.07 -2.17 -20.63
N LEU A 117 16.38 -2.01 -19.49
CA LEU A 117 16.92 -2.32 -18.17
C LEU A 117 16.96 -3.83 -17.94
N SER A 118 18.03 -4.29 -17.28
CA SER A 118 18.09 -5.67 -16.76
C SER A 118 16.93 -5.89 -15.78
N TYR A 119 16.14 -6.94 -16.04
CA TYR A 119 14.99 -7.31 -15.21
C TYR A 119 15.37 -7.39 -13.72
N TRP A 120 16.52 -7.97 -13.39
CA TRP A 120 16.97 -8.13 -12.00
C TRP A 120 17.25 -6.79 -11.32
N LYS A 121 17.84 -5.82 -12.03
CA LYS A 121 18.09 -4.48 -11.48
C LYS A 121 16.77 -3.73 -11.27
N PHE A 122 15.84 -3.86 -12.22
CA PHE A 122 14.53 -3.23 -12.14
C PHE A 122 13.68 -3.84 -11.00
N ALA A 123 13.61 -5.17 -10.94
CA ALA A 123 12.91 -5.90 -9.88
C ALA A 123 13.51 -5.60 -8.49
N GLY A 124 14.84 -5.58 -8.37
CA GLY A 124 15.52 -5.21 -7.13
C GLY A 124 15.18 -3.78 -6.68
N ALA A 125 15.10 -2.82 -7.62
CA ALA A 125 14.70 -1.46 -7.31
C ALA A 125 13.24 -1.38 -6.82
N LEU A 126 12.32 -2.12 -7.45
CA LEU A 126 10.92 -2.18 -7.03
C LEU A 126 10.72 -2.84 -5.66
N ILE A 127 11.43 -3.95 -5.40
CA ILE A 127 11.41 -4.61 -4.09
C ILE A 127 11.92 -3.64 -3.02
N THR A 128 13.06 -2.99 -3.30
CA THR A 128 13.66 -2.03 -2.36
C THR A 128 12.71 -0.86 -2.11
N TYR A 129 12.10 -0.32 -3.15
CA TYR A 129 11.12 0.74 -3.03
C TYR A 129 9.92 0.31 -2.18
N GLY A 130 9.25 -0.79 -2.51
CA GLY A 130 8.08 -1.26 -1.76
C GLY A 130 8.41 -1.62 -0.31
N ALA A 131 9.65 -2.04 -0.03
CA ALA A 131 10.09 -2.42 1.32
C ALA A 131 10.41 -1.24 2.25
N ILE A 132 10.65 -0.04 1.72
CA ILE A 132 11.10 1.12 2.53
C ILE A 132 10.27 2.38 2.33
N SER A 133 9.56 2.49 1.21
CA SER A 133 8.84 3.70 0.83
C SER A 133 7.47 3.75 1.50
N PRO A 134 7.17 4.74 2.36
CA PRO A 134 5.83 4.96 2.87
C PRO A 134 4.93 5.71 1.87
N PHE A 135 5.45 6.05 0.68
CA PHE A 135 4.70 6.78 -0.35
C PHE A 135 3.76 5.86 -1.13
N SER A 136 2.71 6.45 -1.72
CA SER A 136 1.81 5.73 -2.61
C SER A 136 2.57 5.16 -3.82
N ASN A 137 2.25 3.91 -4.17
CA ASN A 137 2.79 3.19 -5.31
C ASN A 137 2.28 3.75 -6.65
N ASP A 138 1.24 4.58 -6.64
CA ASP A 138 0.58 5.11 -7.85
C ASP A 138 1.51 5.97 -8.70
N TRP A 139 2.44 6.67 -8.05
CA TRP A 139 3.50 7.43 -8.71
C TRP A 139 4.41 6.58 -9.59
N LEU A 140 4.52 5.27 -9.32
CA LEU A 140 5.23 4.31 -10.16
C LEU A 140 4.27 3.57 -11.08
N LEU A 141 3.15 3.08 -10.56
CA LEU A 141 2.26 2.18 -11.28
C LEU A 141 1.56 2.86 -12.46
N ILE A 142 1.15 4.12 -12.31
CA ILE A 142 0.49 4.86 -13.39
C ILE A 142 1.46 5.07 -14.57
N PRO A 143 2.68 5.63 -14.38
CA PRO A 143 3.66 5.72 -15.46
C PRO A 143 4.00 4.37 -16.10
N MET A 144 4.16 3.31 -15.30
CA MET A 144 4.45 1.97 -15.82
C MET A 144 3.29 1.40 -16.65
N GLY A 145 2.05 1.67 -16.23
CA GLY A 145 0.84 1.36 -16.99
C GLY A 145 0.82 2.12 -18.32
N ILE A 146 1.04 3.43 -18.31
CA ILE A 146 1.12 4.27 -19.53
C ILE A 146 2.22 3.77 -20.48
N ALA A 147 3.34 3.29 -19.94
CA ALA A 147 4.42 2.69 -20.72
C ALA A 147 4.10 1.30 -21.28
N HIS A 148 2.99 0.67 -20.86
CA HIS A 148 2.66 -0.74 -21.11
C HIS A 148 3.79 -1.70 -20.71
N TYR A 149 4.53 -1.36 -19.64
CA TYR A 149 5.54 -2.28 -19.13
C TYR A 149 4.84 -3.51 -18.53
N PRO A 150 5.29 -4.76 -18.75
CA PRO A 150 4.51 -5.95 -18.41
C PRO A 150 4.06 -5.98 -16.94
N TYR A 151 2.76 -6.04 -16.70
CA TYR A 151 2.11 -6.01 -15.38
C TYR A 151 2.83 -6.87 -14.33
N ARG A 152 3.06 -8.16 -14.63
CA ARG A 152 3.70 -9.11 -13.70
C ARG A 152 5.13 -8.71 -13.34
N LYS A 153 5.86 -8.06 -14.24
CA LYS A 153 7.24 -7.61 -13.99
C LYS A 153 7.31 -6.37 -13.10
N VAL A 154 6.19 -5.67 -12.90
CA VAL A 154 6.08 -4.54 -11.95
C VAL A 154 5.49 -5.02 -10.64
N MET A 155 4.31 -5.65 -10.70
CA MET A 155 3.53 -5.98 -9.50
C MET A 155 4.23 -7.01 -8.63
N VAL A 156 4.74 -8.11 -9.19
CA VAL A 156 5.36 -9.17 -8.37
C VAL A 156 6.52 -8.63 -7.51
N PRO A 157 7.54 -7.95 -8.07
CA PRO A 157 8.62 -7.41 -7.24
C PRO A 157 8.15 -6.29 -6.31
N LEU A 158 7.23 -5.42 -6.74
CA LEU A 158 6.72 -4.36 -5.88
C LEU A 158 5.97 -4.92 -4.66
N GLU A 159 5.07 -5.88 -4.87
CA GLU A 159 4.30 -6.50 -3.79
C GLU A 159 5.15 -7.34 -2.85
N ILE A 160 6.24 -7.93 -3.34
CA ILE A 160 7.24 -8.56 -2.45
C ILE A 160 7.85 -7.52 -1.52
N GLY A 161 8.19 -6.34 -2.03
CA GLY A 161 8.61 -5.21 -1.21
C GLY A 161 7.54 -4.80 -0.19
N ASN A 162 6.31 -4.57 -0.65
CA ASN A 162 5.19 -4.18 0.21
C ASN A 162 4.92 -5.22 1.30
N LEU A 163 5.05 -6.51 1.01
CA LEU A 163 4.93 -7.57 2.02
C LEU A 163 5.97 -7.42 3.14
N ILE A 164 7.23 -7.16 2.78
CA ILE A 164 8.29 -6.93 3.76
C ILE A 164 7.94 -5.71 4.62
N PHE A 165 7.49 -4.62 3.99
CA PHE A 165 7.10 -3.40 4.70
C PHE A 165 5.90 -3.63 5.63
N ASN A 166 4.83 -4.25 5.15
CA ASN A 166 3.60 -4.47 5.91
C ASN A 166 3.80 -5.45 7.07
N VAL A 167 4.59 -6.52 6.89
CA VAL A 167 4.97 -7.42 8.00
C VAL A 167 5.85 -6.68 8.99
N GLY A 168 6.82 -5.89 8.52
CA GLY A 168 7.66 -5.03 9.37
C GLY A 168 6.83 -4.06 10.20
N ALA A 169 5.84 -3.39 9.59
CA ALA A 169 4.90 -2.52 10.28
C ALA A 169 4.09 -3.29 11.33
N GLY A 170 3.62 -4.50 11.03
CA GLY A 170 2.93 -5.36 11.99
C GLY A 170 3.81 -5.68 13.21
N LEU A 171 5.07 -6.06 12.99
CA LEU A 171 6.03 -6.31 14.07
C LEU A 171 6.30 -5.06 14.90
N LEU A 172 6.39 -3.88 14.27
CA LEU A 172 6.49 -2.60 14.97
C LEU A 172 5.23 -2.29 15.79
N GLY A 173 4.05 -2.68 15.33
CA GLY A 173 2.82 -2.63 16.10
C GLY A 173 2.90 -3.50 17.37
N THR A 174 3.23 -4.78 17.19
CA THR A 174 3.31 -5.75 18.28
C THR A 174 4.38 -5.40 19.33
N TYR A 175 5.58 -4.98 18.93
CA TYR A 175 6.68 -4.74 19.88
C TYR A 175 6.85 -3.26 20.26
N GLY A 176 6.57 -2.34 19.34
CA GLY A 176 6.72 -0.91 19.57
C GLY A 176 5.47 -0.30 20.20
N LEU A 177 4.34 -0.38 19.51
CA LEU A 177 3.09 0.27 19.94
C LEU A 177 2.57 -0.31 21.27
N ALA A 178 2.64 -1.64 21.45
CA ALA A 178 2.26 -2.29 22.71
C ALA A 178 3.13 -1.81 23.89
N SER A 179 4.44 -1.63 23.69
CA SER A 179 5.36 -1.17 24.73
C SER A 179 5.10 0.28 25.17
N ILE A 180 4.62 1.13 24.25
CA ILE A 180 4.31 2.55 24.51
C ILE A 180 2.96 2.68 25.21
N LEU A 181 1.99 1.84 24.85
CA LEU A 181 0.62 1.89 25.35
C LEU A 181 0.41 1.08 26.65
N GLY A 182 1.43 0.36 27.12
CA GLY A 182 1.40 -0.34 28.42
C GLY A 182 0.42 -1.52 28.47
N SER A 183 0.13 -2.12 27.31
CA SER A 183 -0.77 -3.28 27.14
C SER A 183 0.03 -4.57 26.97
#